data_AF-A0A1V5FST7-F1
#
_entry.id   AF-A0A1V5FST7-F1
#
_cell.length_a   1.000
_cell.length_b   1.000
_cell.length_c   1.000
_cell.angle_alpha   90.00
_cell.angle_beta   90.00
_cell.angle_gamma   90.00
#
_symmetry.space_group_name_H-M   'P 1'
#
loop_
_entity.id
_entity.type
_entity.pdbx_description
1 polymer ?
#
loop_
_entity_poly.entity_id
_entity_poly.type
_entity_poly.pdbx_seq_one_letter_code
_entity_poly.pdbx_strand_id
1 'polypeptide(L)'
;MDSSADQWAALQRAIDDASAKNRPLILPRGVYPISKTLELKANTQIVGAQSSTVLVAIADPNIAPDGDFLDSMNPQPMIRTVDDPNATIKLGFMRIYAGYPSAYSLLWQAGAHSTIRNARSMRPRAEDGREDNPLAIFRGNGGGRFYVAGLSSSLIDGTTQPLRFYHYQVQPDGAEFRHASNIEVYGMKYEGVKPVITMTGCRNVRVLGEGGGGHPPSVYLVNDSADYLIACIFPQFGSIPLGERDFVLEDGKGTGDANQIILYKRGKPAP
;
A
#
# COMPACT_ATOMS: atom_id res chain seq x y z
N MET A 1 -6.02 23.00 -19.02
CA MET A 1 -5.59 23.37 -17.66
C MET A 1 -4.10 23.58 -17.72
N ASP A 2 -3.61 24.70 -17.19
CA ASP A 2 -2.19 24.93 -17.02
C ASP A 2 -1.63 23.89 -16.03
N SER A 3 -0.63 23.12 -16.45
CA SER A 3 -0.10 21.99 -15.70
C SER A 3 0.89 22.38 -14.61
N SER A 4 1.22 23.68 -14.47
CA SER A 4 2.13 24.18 -13.42
C SER A 4 1.43 24.81 -12.21
N ALA A 5 0.17 25.22 -12.31
CA ALA A 5 -0.54 25.83 -11.19
C ALA A 5 -0.99 24.78 -10.18
N ASP A 6 -0.96 25.13 -8.88
CA ASP A 6 -1.53 24.29 -7.83
C ASP A 6 -3.05 24.12 -8.03
N GLN A 7 -3.50 22.86 -8.09
CA GLN A 7 -4.88 22.50 -8.37
C GLN A 7 -5.63 21.99 -7.15
N TRP A 8 -5.01 21.99 -5.96
CA TRP A 8 -5.61 21.43 -4.75
C TRP A 8 -7.02 21.97 -4.48
N ALA A 9 -7.21 23.30 -4.47
CA ALA A 9 -8.50 23.90 -4.11
C ALA A 9 -9.63 23.49 -5.08
N ALA A 10 -9.33 23.45 -6.39
CA ALA A 10 -10.29 23.05 -7.41
C ALA A 10 -10.63 21.55 -7.30
N LEU A 11 -9.62 20.71 -7.05
CA LEU A 11 -9.81 19.27 -6.89
C LEU A 11 -10.58 18.93 -5.62
N GLN A 12 -10.23 19.53 -4.48
CA GLN A 12 -10.93 19.30 -3.22
C GLN A 12 -12.41 19.70 -3.35
N ARG A 13 -12.69 20.86 -3.94
CA ARG A 13 -14.07 21.28 -4.22
C ARG A 13 -14.81 20.29 -5.10
N ALA A 14 -14.18 19.78 -6.16
CA ALA A 14 -14.80 18.81 -7.05
C ALA A 14 -15.08 17.46 -6.33
N ILE A 15 -14.18 17.03 -5.45
CA ILE A 15 -14.35 15.86 -4.58
C ILE A 15 -15.54 16.07 -3.64
N ASP A 16 -15.59 17.21 -2.97
CA ASP A 16 -16.66 17.55 -2.03
C ASP A 16 -18.03 17.61 -2.72
N ASP A 17 -18.12 18.28 -3.86
CA ASP A 17 -19.34 18.37 -4.66
C ASP A 17 -19.80 16.99 -5.18
N ALA A 18 -18.86 16.14 -5.58
CA ALA A 18 -19.16 14.79 -6.05
C ALA A 18 -19.65 13.88 -4.91
N SER A 19 -18.96 13.91 -3.76
CA SER A 19 -19.36 13.17 -2.55
C SER A 19 -20.73 13.61 -2.04
N ALA A 20 -20.99 14.92 -1.94
CA ALA A 20 -22.29 15.45 -1.50
C ALA A 20 -23.45 15.02 -2.41
N LYS A 21 -23.19 14.85 -3.71
CA LYS A 21 -24.15 14.37 -4.71
C LYS A 21 -24.14 12.85 -4.89
N ASN A 22 -23.33 12.14 -4.10
CA ASN A 22 -23.11 10.69 -4.19
C ASN A 22 -22.83 10.21 -5.63
N ARG A 23 -22.01 10.96 -6.37
CA ARG A 23 -21.62 10.66 -7.76
C ARG A 23 -20.12 10.47 -7.87
N PRO A 24 -19.64 9.68 -8.86
CA PRO A 24 -18.22 9.63 -9.17
C PRO A 24 -17.68 10.97 -9.66
N LEU A 25 -16.51 11.37 -9.17
CA LEU A 25 -15.65 12.36 -9.81
C LEU A 25 -14.81 11.65 -10.87
N ILE A 26 -15.00 12.04 -12.12
CA ILE A 26 -14.16 11.57 -13.23
C ILE A 26 -13.03 12.58 -13.43
N LEU A 27 -11.79 12.13 -13.28
CA LEU A 27 -10.60 12.91 -13.58
C LEU A 27 -10.12 12.55 -14.99
N PRO A 28 -10.16 13.47 -15.95
CA PRO A 28 -9.59 13.24 -17.27
C PRO A 28 -8.09 12.94 -17.23
N ARG A 29 -7.54 12.65 -18.42
CA ARG A 29 -6.08 12.66 -18.62
C ARG A 29 -5.52 14.02 -18.22
N GLY A 30 -4.48 14.02 -17.40
CA GLY A 30 -3.82 15.24 -16.95
C GLY A 30 -2.83 15.00 -15.83
N VAL A 31 -2.00 16.01 -15.59
CA VAL A 31 -1.18 16.15 -14.39
C VAL A 31 -1.89 17.14 -13.48
N TYR A 32 -2.02 16.76 -12.21
CA TYR A 32 -2.76 17.45 -11.18
C TYR A 32 -1.80 17.76 -10.03
N PRO A 33 -1.08 18.90 -10.09
CA PRO A 33 -0.24 19.34 -9.00
C PRO A 33 -1.11 19.71 -7.78
N ILE A 34 -0.70 19.28 -6.59
CA ILE A 34 -1.36 19.63 -5.32
C ILE A 34 -0.32 20.03 -4.28
N SER A 35 -0.57 21.12 -3.56
CA SER A 35 0.27 21.52 -2.42
C SER A 35 -0.22 21.03 -1.06
N LYS A 36 -1.45 20.50 -0.99
CA LYS A 36 -2.12 20.10 0.25
C LYS A 36 -2.79 18.74 0.13
N THR A 37 -3.08 18.14 1.28
CA THR A 37 -3.77 16.86 1.41
C THR A 37 -5.16 16.92 0.78
N LEU A 38 -5.52 15.93 -0.05
CA LEU A 38 -6.91 15.73 -0.48
C LEU A 38 -7.65 14.86 0.54
N GLU A 39 -8.75 15.39 1.07
CA GLU A 39 -9.57 14.74 2.09
C GLU A 39 -10.76 14.02 1.44
N LEU A 40 -10.86 12.70 1.65
CA LEU A 40 -11.92 11.85 1.10
C LEU A 40 -12.97 11.51 2.17
N LYS A 41 -14.22 11.88 1.89
CA LYS A 41 -15.40 11.57 2.71
C LYS A 41 -15.86 10.12 2.54
N ALA A 42 -16.72 9.66 3.45
CA ALA A 42 -17.14 8.26 3.57
C ALA A 42 -17.70 7.62 2.28
N ASN A 43 -18.24 8.40 1.34
CA ASN A 43 -18.81 7.91 0.08
C ASN A 43 -18.08 8.44 -1.16
N THR A 44 -16.86 8.98 -1.01
CA THR A 44 -16.11 9.56 -2.12
C THR A 44 -15.77 8.51 -3.17
N GLN A 45 -16.03 8.86 -4.43
CA GLN A 45 -15.74 8.01 -5.59
C GLN A 45 -14.92 8.82 -6.60
N ILE A 46 -13.70 8.38 -6.91
CA ILE A 46 -12.80 9.03 -7.87
C ILE A 46 -12.29 8.01 -8.88
N VAL A 47 -12.45 8.33 -10.17
CA VAL A 47 -12.03 7.49 -11.29
C VAL A 47 -11.17 8.33 -12.24
N GLY A 48 -9.89 7.97 -12.39
CA GLY A 48 -9.00 8.57 -13.38
C GLY A 48 -9.03 7.87 -14.74
N ALA A 49 -8.31 8.44 -15.69
CA ALA A 49 -8.06 7.89 -17.03
C ALA A 49 -6.78 7.03 -17.06
N GLN A 50 -6.74 5.98 -16.24
CA GLN A 50 -5.60 5.06 -16.06
C GLN A 50 -4.29 5.80 -15.74
N SER A 51 -3.16 5.33 -16.28
CA SER A 51 -1.83 5.93 -16.08
C SER A 51 -1.65 7.34 -16.64
N SER A 52 -2.68 7.89 -17.29
CA SER A 52 -2.66 9.23 -17.86
C SER A 52 -3.26 10.30 -16.94
N THR A 53 -3.85 9.91 -15.81
CA THR A 53 -4.21 10.80 -14.69
C THR A 53 -3.15 10.68 -13.61
N VAL A 54 -2.47 11.78 -13.30
CA VAL A 54 -1.32 11.80 -12.38
C VAL A 54 -1.52 12.90 -11.34
N LEU A 55 -1.60 12.52 -10.07
CA LEU A 55 -1.52 13.44 -8.94
C LEU A 55 -0.05 13.65 -8.57
N VAL A 56 0.40 14.89 -8.39
CA VAL A 56 1.80 15.23 -8.10
C VAL A 56 1.86 16.16 -6.90
N ALA A 57 2.68 15.84 -5.91
CA ALA A 57 2.91 16.74 -4.77
C ALA A 57 3.71 17.97 -5.21
N ILE A 58 3.40 19.14 -4.63
CA ILE A 58 4.21 20.36 -4.71
C ILE A 58 4.79 20.63 -3.32
N ALA A 59 6.12 20.69 -3.23
CA ALA A 59 6.85 21.03 -2.01
C ALA A 59 7.84 22.20 -2.27
N ASP A 60 7.42 23.19 -3.05
CA ASP A 60 8.19 24.41 -3.30
C ASP A 60 7.53 25.57 -2.54
N PRO A 61 8.18 26.16 -1.52
CA PRO A 61 7.62 27.25 -0.73
C PRO A 61 7.43 28.55 -1.55
N ASN A 62 8.06 28.70 -2.72
CA ASN A 62 7.81 29.83 -3.61
C ASN A 62 6.52 29.67 -4.41
N ILE A 63 6.07 28.43 -4.64
CA ILE A 63 4.84 28.11 -5.36
C ILE A 63 3.67 27.99 -4.38
N ALA A 64 3.89 27.31 -3.26
CA ALA A 64 2.88 27.04 -2.24
C ALA A 64 3.47 27.26 -0.83
N PRO A 65 3.57 28.52 -0.37
CA PRO A 65 4.19 28.86 0.92
C PRO A 65 3.48 28.24 2.12
N ASP A 66 2.17 27.98 2.00
CA ASP A 66 1.35 27.34 3.03
C ASP A 66 1.07 25.86 2.73
N GLY A 67 1.86 25.22 1.86
CA GLY A 67 1.70 23.83 1.46
C GLY A 67 1.93 22.83 2.60
N ASP A 68 1.20 21.72 2.59
CA ASP A 68 1.31 20.68 3.62
C ASP A 68 2.61 19.85 3.47
N PHE A 69 3.20 19.85 2.28
CA PHE A 69 4.36 19.02 1.93
C PHE A 69 5.71 19.73 2.10
N LEU A 70 5.82 20.74 2.95
CA LEU A 70 7.06 21.52 3.12
C LEU A 70 8.00 20.96 4.19
N ASP A 71 7.51 20.18 5.15
CA ASP A 71 8.29 19.66 6.27
C ASP A 71 8.62 18.17 6.10
N SER A 72 9.89 17.84 5.85
CA SER A 72 10.35 16.46 5.72
C SER A 72 10.38 15.68 7.05
N MET A 73 10.38 16.37 8.19
CA MET A 73 10.32 15.74 9.51
C MET A 73 8.88 15.40 9.94
N ASN A 74 7.89 16.00 9.28
CA ASN A 74 6.47 15.76 9.50
C ASN A 74 5.74 15.50 8.16
N PRO A 75 6.08 14.40 7.48
CA PRO A 75 5.54 14.08 6.16
C PRO A 75 4.01 13.98 6.17
N GLN A 76 3.36 14.52 5.13
CA GLN A 76 1.90 14.52 5.00
C GLN A 76 1.40 13.63 3.86
N PRO A 77 0.20 13.03 3.99
CA PRO A 77 -0.40 12.25 2.91
C PRO A 77 -0.89 13.15 1.78
N MET A 78 -0.71 12.73 0.54
CA MET A 78 -1.37 13.36 -0.61
C MET A 78 -2.88 13.11 -0.62
N ILE A 79 -3.30 11.92 -0.17
CA ILE A 79 -4.70 11.52 -0.04
C ILE A 79 -4.92 10.96 1.36
N ARG A 80 -5.89 11.50 2.08
CA ARG A 80 -6.35 11.00 3.37
C ARG A 80 -7.82 10.61 3.27
N THR A 81 -8.17 9.43 3.76
CA THR A 81 -9.58 9.05 3.90
C THR A 81 -10.07 9.35 5.31
N VAL A 82 -11.37 9.60 5.44
CA VAL A 82 -12.06 9.53 6.74
C VAL A 82 -11.76 8.21 7.44
N ASP A 83 -11.60 8.28 8.76
CA ASP A 83 -11.48 7.12 9.64
C ASP A 83 -12.87 6.63 10.05
N ASP A 84 -13.46 5.76 9.22
CA ASP A 84 -14.82 5.27 9.40
C ASP A 84 -14.93 3.81 8.90
N PRO A 85 -15.32 2.85 9.77
CA PRO A 85 -15.47 1.45 9.37
C PRO A 85 -16.60 1.23 8.35
N ASN A 86 -17.51 2.18 8.19
CA ASN A 86 -18.63 2.12 7.26
C ASN A 86 -18.37 2.87 5.95
N ALA A 87 -17.19 3.48 5.78
CA ALA A 87 -16.84 4.15 4.54
C ALA A 87 -16.83 3.17 3.35
N THR A 88 -17.29 3.66 2.20
CA THR A 88 -17.47 2.95 0.92
C THR A 88 -16.71 3.65 -0.22
N ILE A 89 -15.54 4.20 0.09
CA ILE A 89 -14.70 4.97 -0.83
C ILE A 89 -14.27 4.10 -2.01
N LYS A 90 -14.29 4.67 -3.22
CA LYS A 90 -13.75 4.03 -4.43
C LYS A 90 -12.73 4.95 -5.09
N LEU A 91 -11.51 4.46 -5.26
CA LEU A 91 -10.43 5.21 -5.90
C LEU A 91 -9.76 4.33 -6.96
N GLY A 92 -9.44 4.89 -8.12
CA GLY A 92 -8.70 4.09 -9.08
C GLY A 92 -8.29 4.76 -10.36
N PHE A 93 -7.52 4.00 -11.14
CA PHE A 93 -7.08 4.33 -12.49
C PHE A 93 -6.28 5.63 -12.54
N MET A 94 -5.25 5.75 -11.69
CA MET A 94 -4.39 6.93 -11.62
C MET A 94 -3.01 6.60 -11.06
N ARG A 95 -2.08 7.54 -11.25
CA ARG A 95 -0.78 7.55 -10.57
C ARG A 95 -0.77 8.63 -9.48
N ILE A 96 -0.13 8.32 -8.37
CA ILE A 96 0.11 9.25 -7.27
C ILE A 96 1.62 9.36 -7.11
N TYR A 97 2.17 10.52 -7.43
CA TYR A 97 3.60 10.78 -7.43
C TYR A 97 3.97 11.65 -6.23
N ALA A 98 4.40 10.99 -5.16
CA ALA A 98 4.93 11.63 -3.95
C ALA A 98 6.42 11.91 -4.17
N GLY A 99 6.70 13.00 -4.90
CA GLY A 99 8.04 13.36 -5.36
C GLY A 99 9.02 13.84 -4.29
N TYR A 100 8.56 14.03 -3.06
CA TYR A 100 9.29 14.71 -1.99
C TYR A 100 9.24 13.89 -0.69
N PRO A 101 10.31 13.86 0.12
CA PRO A 101 10.35 13.11 1.38
C PRO A 101 9.27 13.52 2.41
N SER A 102 8.80 14.77 2.30
CA SER A 102 7.72 15.38 3.07
C SER A 102 6.31 14.97 2.62
N ALA A 103 6.19 14.16 1.57
CA ALA A 103 4.91 13.67 1.06
C ALA A 103 4.91 12.13 0.97
N TYR A 104 3.79 11.53 1.32
CA TYR A 104 3.51 10.12 1.02
C TYR A 104 2.16 10.00 0.31
N SER A 105 1.94 8.91 -0.43
CA SER A 105 0.81 8.84 -1.35
C SER A 105 -0.55 8.71 -0.68
N LEU A 106 -0.65 7.92 0.39
CA LEU A 106 -1.95 7.52 0.92
C LEU A 106 -1.92 7.31 2.43
N LEU A 107 -2.85 7.94 3.15
CA LEU A 107 -3.31 7.53 4.47
C LEU A 107 -4.72 6.94 4.35
N TRP A 108 -4.81 5.63 4.48
CA TRP A 108 -6.04 4.87 4.33
C TRP A 108 -6.58 4.40 5.69
N GLN A 109 -7.73 4.95 6.04
CA GLN A 109 -8.47 4.68 7.27
C GLN A 109 -9.93 4.28 6.98
N ALA A 110 -10.28 4.08 5.70
CA ALA A 110 -11.62 3.74 5.27
C ALA A 110 -11.91 2.23 5.45
N GLY A 111 -13.14 1.93 5.85
CA GLY A 111 -13.59 0.59 6.20
C GLY A 111 -13.63 -0.46 5.08
N ALA A 112 -14.03 -1.68 5.47
CA ALA A 112 -13.96 -2.91 4.68
C ALA A 112 -14.75 -2.93 3.35
N HIS A 113 -15.63 -1.95 3.14
CA HIS A 113 -16.43 -1.81 1.92
C HIS A 113 -15.80 -0.87 0.89
N SER A 114 -14.66 -0.25 1.22
CA SER A 114 -13.92 0.63 0.32
C SER A 114 -13.01 -0.16 -0.63
N THR A 115 -12.68 0.44 -1.78
CA THR A 115 -11.88 -0.21 -2.82
C THR A 115 -10.87 0.72 -3.49
N ILE A 116 -9.69 0.18 -3.79
CA ILE A 116 -8.74 0.77 -4.73
C ILE A 116 -8.59 -0.15 -5.94
N ARG A 117 -8.56 0.42 -7.15
CA ARG A 117 -8.32 -0.34 -8.38
C ARG A 117 -7.31 0.35 -9.30
N ASN A 118 -6.23 -0.36 -9.64
CA ASN A 118 -5.23 0.11 -10.61
C ASN A 118 -4.74 1.54 -10.32
N ALA A 119 -4.47 1.80 -9.03
CA ALA A 119 -3.79 3.01 -8.58
C ALA A 119 -2.34 2.66 -8.27
N ARG A 120 -1.42 3.54 -8.68
CA ARG A 120 0.02 3.34 -8.47
C ARG A 120 0.62 4.51 -7.71
N SER A 121 1.12 4.24 -6.52
CA SER A 121 1.97 5.14 -5.73
C SER A 121 3.40 5.04 -6.23
N MET A 122 4.02 6.19 -6.45
CA MET A 122 5.36 6.31 -7.02
C MET A 122 6.12 7.41 -6.26
N ARG A 123 7.42 7.23 -6.12
CA ARG A 123 8.39 8.24 -5.69
C ARG A 123 9.68 8.08 -6.47
N PRO A 124 10.55 9.11 -6.53
CA PRO A 124 11.93 8.93 -6.97
C PRO A 124 12.59 7.81 -6.16
N ARG A 125 13.47 7.03 -6.79
CA ARG A 125 14.33 6.11 -6.04
C ARG A 125 15.32 6.99 -5.26
N ALA A 126 15.33 6.89 -3.93
CA ALA A 126 16.36 7.54 -3.13
C ALA A 126 17.73 6.99 -3.55
N GLU A 127 18.64 7.86 -3.96
CA GLU A 127 20.01 7.49 -4.34
C GLU A 127 20.90 7.23 -3.12
N ASP A 128 20.54 7.76 -1.95
CA ASP A 128 21.34 7.76 -0.73
C ASP A 128 20.90 6.72 0.33
N GLY A 129 19.88 5.90 0.02
CA GLY A 129 19.44 4.81 0.89
C GLY A 129 18.78 5.26 2.21
N ARG A 130 18.46 6.55 2.39
CA ARG A 130 17.63 6.97 3.52
C ARG A 130 16.22 6.41 3.33
N GLU A 131 15.78 5.62 4.31
CA GLU A 131 14.47 4.97 4.25
C GLU A 131 13.36 5.99 4.46
N ASP A 132 12.94 6.60 3.34
CA ASP A 132 11.82 7.49 3.23
C ASP A 132 10.53 6.80 3.64
N ASN A 133 9.73 7.48 4.46
CA ASN A 133 8.43 7.09 5.00
C ASN A 133 7.60 6.16 4.08
N PRO A 134 6.84 5.19 4.64
CA PRO A 134 5.97 4.32 3.84
C PRO A 134 5.02 5.15 2.96
N LEU A 135 4.92 4.80 1.67
CA LEU A 135 4.13 5.54 0.70
C LEU A 135 2.63 5.35 0.88
N ALA A 136 2.21 4.16 1.31
CA ALA A 136 0.83 3.89 1.68
C ALA A 136 0.75 3.40 3.13
N ILE A 137 -0.01 4.12 3.94
CA ILE A 137 -0.21 3.81 5.36
C ILE A 137 -1.66 3.42 5.57
N PHE A 138 -1.88 2.29 6.25
CA PHE A 138 -3.18 1.76 6.63
C PHE A 138 -3.28 1.74 8.15
N ARG A 139 -4.21 2.50 8.73
CA ARG A 139 -4.36 2.67 10.18
C ARG A 139 -5.83 2.82 10.57
N GLY A 140 -6.14 2.77 11.86
CA GLY A 140 -7.50 2.94 12.36
C GLY A 140 -8.44 1.92 11.74
N ASN A 141 -9.50 2.39 11.07
CA ASN A 141 -10.45 1.54 10.36
C ASN A 141 -10.02 1.16 8.93
N GLY A 142 -8.74 1.27 8.58
CA GLY A 142 -8.22 0.96 7.26
C GLY A 142 -8.43 -0.50 6.85
N GLY A 143 -9.47 -0.77 6.05
CA GLY A 143 -9.79 -2.06 5.45
C GLY A 143 -10.02 -1.95 3.95
N GLY A 144 -10.70 -2.93 3.35
CA GLY A 144 -11.18 -2.84 1.97
C GLY A 144 -10.49 -3.81 1.01
N ARG A 145 -10.65 -3.54 -0.29
CA ARG A 145 -10.12 -4.39 -1.37
C ARG A 145 -9.29 -3.60 -2.35
N PHE A 146 -8.06 -4.04 -2.56
CA PHE A 146 -7.04 -3.35 -3.34
C PHE A 146 -6.66 -4.22 -4.54
N TYR A 147 -7.10 -3.82 -5.73
CA TYR A 147 -6.90 -4.57 -6.96
C TYR A 147 -5.80 -3.95 -7.80
N VAL A 148 -4.75 -4.72 -8.10
CA VAL A 148 -3.56 -4.27 -8.84
C VAL A 148 -2.98 -3.01 -8.19
N ALA A 149 -2.73 -3.12 -6.88
CA ALA A 149 -2.26 -2.00 -6.08
C ALA A 149 -0.74 -1.95 -6.12
N GLY A 150 -0.20 -0.98 -6.86
CA GLY A 150 1.23 -0.71 -6.90
C GLY A 150 1.59 0.37 -5.89
N LEU A 151 1.86 -0.01 -4.65
CA LEU A 151 2.05 0.95 -3.56
C LEU A 151 3.51 1.34 -3.34
N SER A 152 4.45 0.66 -3.99
CA SER A 152 5.90 0.79 -3.84
C SER A 152 6.45 0.46 -2.44
N SER A 153 5.83 0.98 -1.38
CA SER A 153 6.05 0.64 0.01
C SER A 153 4.75 0.80 0.80
N SER A 154 4.56 -0.01 1.84
CA SER A 154 3.35 0.08 2.67
C SER A 154 3.60 -0.19 4.14
N LEU A 155 2.88 0.52 5.00
CA LEU A 155 2.77 0.22 6.43
C LEU A 155 1.31 -0.06 6.78
N ILE A 156 1.04 -1.24 7.34
CA ILE A 156 -0.27 -1.62 7.88
C ILE A 156 -0.13 -1.71 9.39
N ASP A 157 -0.79 -0.82 10.13
CA ASP A 157 -0.48 -0.58 11.53
C ASP A 157 -1.77 -0.48 12.35
N GLY A 158 -2.01 -1.45 13.22
CA GLY A 158 -3.11 -1.49 14.18
C GLY A 158 -4.52 -1.74 13.60
N THR A 159 -4.69 -1.81 12.27
CA THR A 159 -6.01 -2.10 11.70
C THR A 159 -6.46 -3.54 11.97
N THR A 160 -7.75 -3.68 12.22
CA THR A 160 -8.44 -4.98 12.39
C THR A 160 -9.55 -5.18 11.36
N GLN A 161 -9.80 -4.17 10.51
CA GLN A 161 -10.77 -4.28 9.45
C GLN A 161 -10.28 -5.26 8.38
N PRO A 162 -11.17 -6.07 7.76
CA PRO A 162 -10.79 -6.93 6.65
C PRO A 162 -10.10 -6.14 5.53
N LEU A 163 -8.82 -6.44 5.30
CA LEU A 163 -7.97 -5.75 4.34
C LEU A 163 -7.40 -6.75 3.34
N ARG A 164 -7.76 -6.59 2.06
CA ARG A 164 -7.44 -7.55 1.01
C ARG A 164 -6.69 -6.91 -0.13
N PHE A 165 -5.60 -7.54 -0.55
CA PHE A 165 -4.83 -7.16 -1.73
C PHE A 165 -4.90 -8.26 -2.78
N TYR A 166 -5.15 -7.86 -4.02
CA TYR A 166 -5.15 -8.72 -5.19
C TYR A 166 -4.09 -8.20 -6.16
N HIS A 167 -3.05 -8.99 -6.42
CA HIS A 167 -1.84 -8.57 -7.13
C HIS A 167 -1.14 -7.38 -6.46
N TYR A 168 -0.64 -7.63 -5.26
CA TYR A 168 0.00 -6.64 -4.41
C TYR A 168 1.43 -6.33 -4.87
N GLN A 169 1.75 -5.09 -5.20
CA GLN A 169 3.10 -4.72 -5.62
C GLN A 169 3.70 -3.70 -4.66
N VAL A 170 4.71 -4.14 -3.92
CA VAL A 170 5.40 -3.37 -2.89
C VAL A 170 6.89 -3.27 -3.20
N GLN A 171 7.22 -2.73 -4.36
CA GLN A 171 8.59 -2.59 -4.84
C GLN A 171 9.05 -1.12 -4.91
N PRO A 172 10.27 -0.79 -4.48
CA PRO A 172 11.33 -1.73 -4.09
C PRO A 172 11.37 -2.07 -2.58
N ASP A 173 10.52 -1.46 -1.76
CA ASP A 173 10.80 -1.38 -0.31
C ASP A 173 10.07 -2.42 0.54
N GLY A 174 9.11 -3.15 -0.02
CA GLY A 174 8.36 -4.17 0.68
C GLY A 174 7.21 -3.60 1.51
N ALA A 175 6.64 -4.46 2.34
CA ALA A 175 5.53 -4.14 3.23
C ALA A 175 5.88 -4.41 4.69
N GLU A 176 5.34 -3.60 5.58
CA GLU A 176 5.44 -3.83 7.01
C GLU A 176 4.05 -3.88 7.65
N PHE A 177 3.79 -4.94 8.41
CA PHE A 177 2.56 -5.16 9.16
C PHE A 177 2.88 -5.13 10.65
N ARG A 178 2.23 -4.25 11.41
CA ARG A 178 2.42 -4.05 12.84
C ARG A 178 1.09 -4.12 13.58
N HIS A 179 0.98 -5.00 14.56
CA HIS A 179 -0.17 -5.09 15.47
C HIS A 179 -1.53 -5.16 14.75
N ALA A 180 -1.54 -5.72 13.53
CA ALA A 180 -2.70 -5.69 12.64
C ALA A 180 -3.27 -7.11 12.44
N SER A 181 -4.53 -7.17 12.01
CA SER A 181 -5.19 -8.45 11.75
C SER A 181 -6.14 -8.43 10.58
N ASN A 182 -6.55 -9.62 10.12
CA ASN A 182 -7.49 -9.83 9.02
C ASN A 182 -6.97 -9.33 7.67
N ILE A 183 -5.69 -9.64 7.38
CA ILE A 183 -5.01 -9.24 6.16
C ILE A 183 -4.93 -10.44 5.22
N GLU A 184 -5.40 -10.29 3.98
CA GLU A 184 -5.29 -11.32 2.95
C GLU A 184 -4.63 -10.76 1.70
N VAL A 185 -3.58 -11.41 1.23
CA VAL A 185 -2.84 -11.08 0.00
C VAL A 185 -2.98 -12.24 -0.97
N TYR A 186 -3.53 -11.95 -2.15
CA TYR A 186 -3.72 -12.89 -3.25
C TYR A 186 -2.87 -12.45 -4.44
N GLY A 187 -1.72 -13.10 -4.60
CA GLY A 187 -0.70 -12.76 -5.58
C GLY A 187 0.06 -11.49 -5.19
N MET A 188 1.39 -11.53 -5.27
CA MET A 188 2.22 -10.36 -5.05
C MET A 188 3.45 -10.34 -5.97
N LYS A 189 3.96 -9.13 -6.22
CA LYS A 189 5.22 -8.89 -6.95
C LYS A 189 6.19 -8.08 -6.09
N TYR A 190 7.44 -8.53 -6.02
CA TYR A 190 8.51 -7.83 -5.32
C TYR A 190 9.84 -7.82 -6.11
N GLU A 191 10.49 -6.66 -6.13
CA GLU A 191 11.82 -6.45 -6.72
C GLU A 191 12.58 -5.46 -5.83
N GLY A 192 13.32 -5.98 -4.86
CA GLY A 192 14.14 -5.18 -3.97
C GLY A 192 15.05 -6.01 -3.09
N VAL A 193 15.70 -5.35 -2.13
CA VAL A 193 16.74 -5.94 -1.25
C VAL A 193 16.29 -6.06 0.20
N LYS A 194 15.08 -5.59 0.53
CA LYS A 194 14.48 -5.66 1.87
C LYS A 194 13.54 -6.87 1.95
N PRO A 195 13.21 -7.35 3.16
CA PRO A 195 12.15 -8.34 3.31
C PRO A 195 10.88 -7.92 2.58
N VAL A 196 10.26 -8.88 1.86
CA VAL A 196 9.03 -8.65 1.10
C VAL A 196 7.91 -8.20 2.03
N ILE A 197 7.75 -8.93 3.15
CA ILE A 197 6.86 -8.56 4.24
C ILE A 197 7.58 -8.76 5.58
N THR A 198 7.56 -7.73 6.42
CA THR A 198 7.89 -7.83 7.85
C THR A 198 6.59 -7.79 8.66
N MET A 199 6.40 -8.75 9.56
CA MET A 199 5.22 -8.87 10.41
C MET A 199 5.63 -8.86 11.88
N THR A 200 5.02 -7.98 12.68
CA THR A 200 5.22 -7.93 14.13
C THR A 200 3.88 -7.84 14.85
N GLY A 201 3.59 -8.77 15.77
CA GLY A 201 2.36 -8.72 16.57
C GLY A 201 1.07 -8.94 15.75
N CYS A 202 1.14 -9.62 14.61
CA CYS A 202 0.01 -9.77 13.69
C CYS A 202 -0.79 -11.06 13.90
N ARG A 203 -2.08 -11.04 13.51
CA ARG A 203 -2.98 -12.21 13.58
C ARG A 203 -3.88 -12.36 12.36
N ASN A 204 -4.26 -13.59 12.03
CA ASN A 204 -5.15 -13.89 10.90
C ASN A 204 -4.65 -13.24 9.58
N VAL A 205 -3.41 -13.58 9.20
CA VAL A 205 -2.75 -13.04 8.00
C VAL A 205 -2.57 -14.16 6.97
N ARG A 206 -2.98 -13.93 5.74
CA ARG A 206 -2.81 -14.88 4.63
C ARG A 206 -2.05 -14.23 3.50
N VAL A 207 -0.99 -14.88 3.03
CA VAL A 207 -0.20 -14.46 1.86
C VAL A 207 -0.14 -15.64 0.92
N LEU A 208 -0.82 -15.52 -0.22
CA LEU A 208 -0.98 -16.60 -1.18
C LEU A 208 -0.42 -16.16 -2.52
N GLY A 209 0.69 -16.74 -2.95
CA GLY A 209 1.33 -16.41 -4.23
C GLY A 209 2.28 -15.23 -4.11
N GLU A 210 3.57 -15.49 -4.23
CA GLU A 210 4.62 -14.49 -4.37
C GLU A 210 5.47 -14.82 -5.59
N GLY A 211 5.88 -13.78 -6.31
CA GLY A 211 6.90 -13.89 -7.33
C GLY A 211 7.62 -12.57 -7.56
N GLY A 212 8.76 -12.64 -8.23
CA GLY A 212 9.61 -11.50 -8.50
C GLY A 212 11.09 -11.84 -8.35
N GLY A 213 11.94 -10.91 -8.77
CA GLY A 213 13.39 -11.08 -8.83
C GLY A 213 14.13 -10.33 -7.72
N GLY A 214 13.47 -10.00 -6.60
CA GLY A 214 14.15 -9.42 -5.45
C GLY A 214 15.23 -10.36 -4.89
N HIS A 215 16.23 -9.80 -4.20
CA HIS A 215 17.30 -10.57 -3.55
C HIS A 215 17.49 -10.15 -2.08
N PRO A 216 16.45 -10.22 -1.24
CA PRO A 216 16.61 -9.88 0.17
C PRO A 216 17.33 -10.99 0.95
N PRO A 217 18.01 -10.65 2.06
CA PRO A 217 18.62 -11.64 2.95
C PRO A 217 17.56 -12.54 3.64
N SER A 218 16.31 -12.11 3.69
CA SER A 218 15.17 -12.91 4.16
C SER A 218 13.92 -12.46 3.40
N VAL A 219 13.12 -13.41 2.90
CA VAL A 219 11.90 -13.09 2.13
C VAL A 219 10.80 -12.54 3.04
N TYR A 220 10.61 -13.20 4.19
CA TYR A 220 9.61 -12.85 5.19
C TYR A 220 10.29 -12.77 6.56
N LEU A 221 9.96 -11.75 7.36
CA LEU A 221 10.34 -11.65 8.75
C LEU A 221 9.07 -11.67 9.60
N VAL A 222 8.96 -12.61 10.53
CA VAL A 222 7.75 -12.80 11.34
C VAL A 222 8.11 -12.85 12.82
N ASN A 223 7.70 -11.83 13.57
CA ASN A 223 7.95 -11.68 14.99
C ASN A 223 6.62 -11.61 15.75
N ASP A 224 6.52 -12.30 16.89
CA ASP A 224 5.37 -12.24 17.82
C ASP A 224 3.99 -12.35 17.17
N SER A 225 3.90 -13.08 16.05
CA SER A 225 2.69 -13.21 15.25
C SER A 225 2.14 -14.63 15.32
N ALA A 226 0.84 -14.78 15.09
CA ALA A 226 0.13 -16.05 15.14
C ALA A 226 -1.00 -16.09 14.09
N ASP A 227 -1.55 -17.26 13.84
CA ASP A 227 -2.66 -17.46 12.89
C ASP A 227 -2.34 -16.91 11.50
N TYR A 228 -1.16 -17.23 10.98
CA TYR A 228 -0.75 -16.84 9.65
C TYR A 228 -0.55 -18.04 8.73
N LEU A 229 -0.78 -17.81 7.44
CA LEU A 229 -0.50 -18.73 6.34
C LEU A 229 0.23 -17.96 5.24
N ILE A 230 1.42 -18.42 4.89
CA ILE A 230 2.19 -17.94 3.74
C ILE A 230 2.40 -19.15 2.83
N ALA A 231 1.91 -19.11 1.60
CA ALA A 231 1.95 -20.25 0.70
C ALA A 231 2.12 -19.84 -0.77
N CYS A 232 2.51 -20.81 -1.60
CA CYS A 232 2.74 -20.63 -3.04
C CYS A 232 3.81 -19.56 -3.35
N ILE A 233 4.90 -19.57 -2.59
CA ILE A 233 6.01 -18.63 -2.75
C ILE A 233 6.93 -19.16 -3.85
N PHE A 234 7.09 -18.39 -4.94
CA PHE A 234 7.96 -18.70 -6.07
C PHE A 234 9.00 -17.61 -6.23
N PRO A 235 9.97 -17.56 -5.32
CA PRO A 235 10.97 -16.55 -5.47
C PRO A 235 11.94 -16.99 -6.57
N GLN A 236 12.28 -16.08 -7.49
CA GLN A 236 13.23 -16.37 -8.57
C GLN A 236 14.68 -16.33 -8.04
N PHE A 237 14.99 -17.11 -7.00
CA PHE A 237 16.33 -17.17 -6.42
C PHE A 237 17.21 -18.24 -7.10
N GLY A 238 18.47 -17.91 -7.32
CA GLY A 238 19.52 -18.93 -7.29
C GLY A 238 19.75 -19.34 -5.83
N SER A 239 19.52 -20.60 -5.50
CA SER A 239 19.84 -21.27 -4.22
C SER A 239 19.67 -20.43 -2.93
N ILE A 240 18.55 -20.58 -2.22
CA ILE A 240 18.40 -20.02 -0.87
C ILE A 240 19.23 -20.86 0.11
N PRO A 241 20.20 -20.30 0.85
CA PRO A 241 20.74 -20.97 2.03
C PRO A 241 19.67 -20.95 3.11
N LEU A 242 19.02 -22.09 3.36
CA LEU A 242 18.08 -22.24 4.47
C LEU A 242 18.87 -22.25 5.78
N GLY A 243 18.85 -21.13 6.49
CA GLY A 243 19.33 -21.07 7.88
C GLY A 243 18.30 -21.74 8.80
N GLU A 244 18.73 -22.72 9.57
CA GLU A 244 17.92 -23.41 10.58
C GLU A 244 17.33 -22.41 11.59
N ARG A 245 16.00 -22.23 11.56
CA ARG A 245 15.14 -21.95 12.72
C ARG A 245 13.67 -21.93 12.27
N ASP A 246 12.89 -22.87 12.81
CA ASP A 246 11.42 -22.86 12.91
C ASP A 246 10.55 -23.02 11.65
N PHE A 247 11.06 -23.63 10.58
CA PHE A 247 10.26 -23.90 9.37
C PHE A 247 9.83 -25.37 9.26
N VAL A 248 8.53 -25.60 9.05
CA VAL A 248 8.03 -26.91 8.57
C VAL A 248 7.89 -26.81 7.06
N LEU A 249 8.85 -27.40 6.33
CA LEU A 249 8.66 -27.75 4.93
C LEU A 249 7.84 -29.05 4.89
N GLU A 250 6.55 -28.97 4.55
CA GLU A 250 5.86 -30.17 4.06
C GLU A 250 6.23 -30.34 2.59
N ASP A 251 7.21 -31.21 2.35
CA ASP A 251 7.52 -31.72 1.02
C ASP A 251 6.33 -32.58 0.56
N GLY A 252 5.47 -31.99 -0.28
CA GLY A 252 4.40 -32.71 -0.95
C GLY A 252 5.02 -33.76 -1.86
N LYS A 253 5.16 -34.99 -1.35
CA LYS A 253 5.75 -36.14 -2.07
C LYS A 253 5.20 -36.24 -3.50
N GLY A 254 6.02 -35.79 -4.45
CA GLY A 254 5.76 -35.84 -5.87
C GLY A 254 7.06 -35.50 -6.61
N THR A 255 7.64 -36.50 -7.24
CA THR A 255 8.94 -36.48 -7.93
C THR A 255 9.03 -35.36 -8.98
N GLY A 256 9.94 -34.40 -8.77
CA GLY A 256 10.39 -33.39 -9.75
C GLY A 256 9.70 -32.02 -9.62
N ASP A 257 10.49 -30.97 -9.40
CA ASP A 257 10.11 -29.54 -9.48
C ASP A 257 9.13 -28.96 -8.44
N ALA A 258 9.22 -29.35 -7.16
CA ALA A 258 8.40 -28.76 -6.09
C ALA A 258 9.03 -27.49 -5.48
N ASN A 259 8.84 -26.31 -6.11
CA ASN A 259 9.31 -25.01 -5.61
C ASN A 259 8.31 -24.28 -4.67
N GLN A 260 7.40 -24.99 -3.99
CA GLN A 260 6.39 -24.33 -3.14
C GLN A 260 6.77 -24.38 -1.66
N ILE A 261 7.00 -23.21 -1.07
CA ILE A 261 7.23 -23.05 0.37
C ILE A 261 5.89 -22.70 1.05
N ILE A 262 5.56 -23.42 2.13
CA ILE A 262 4.43 -23.12 3.01
C ILE A 262 4.98 -22.79 4.40
N LEU A 263 4.64 -21.61 4.93
CA LEU A 263 4.92 -21.20 6.30
C LEU A 263 3.60 -21.00 7.04
N TYR A 264 3.43 -21.67 8.17
CA TYR A 264 2.19 -21.59 8.95
C TYR A 264 2.48 -21.69 10.45
N LYS A 265 1.75 -20.89 11.23
CA LYS A 265 1.69 -21.01 12.68
C LYS A 265 0.28 -20.74 13.14
N ARG A 266 -0.33 -21.71 13.83
CA ARG A 266 -1.58 -21.50 14.58
C ARG A 266 -1.26 -20.91 15.94
N GLY A 267 -2.02 -19.89 16.34
CA GLY A 267 -2.12 -19.53 17.74
C GLY A 267 -2.81 -20.65 18.52
N LYS A 268 -2.49 -20.78 19.82
CA LYS A 268 -3.41 -21.48 20.73
C LYS A 268 -4.71 -20.66 20.77
N PRO A 269 -5.90 -21.29 20.71
CA PRO A 269 -7.14 -20.57 20.93
C PRO A 269 -7.06 -19.82 22.27
N ALA A 270 -7.49 -18.56 22.29
CA ALA A 270 -7.63 -17.82 23.53
C ALA A 270 -8.58 -18.59 24.47
N PRO A 271 -8.31 -18.62 25.78
CA PRO A 271 -9.20 -19.28 26.75
C PRO A 271 -10.61 -18.69 26.75
#